data_AF-A0A0L0VGV9-F1
#
_entry.id   AF-A0A0L0VGV9-F1
#
_cell.length_a   1.000
_cell.length_b   1.000
_cell.length_c   1.000
_cell.angle_alpha   90.00
_cell.angle_beta   90.00
_cell.angle_gamma   90.00
#
_symmetry.space_group_name_H-M   'P 1'
#
loop_
_entity.id
_entity.type
_entity.pdbx_description
1 polymer ?
#
loop_
_entity_poly.entity_id
_entity_poly.type
_entity_poly.pdbx_seq_one_letter_code
_entity_poly.pdbx_strand_id
1 'polypeptide(L)'
;MYCPTCNLTWQVLKVIHEAREIRGGHHDPASTFAWRFHLTTGDLDKSDIIDGFEEHEFPAIACTIALGSGQDWKRVQCVVHLGQGDPSLICHLIGRRNGKNAISNFPNHKAFKSGYIPSDDDRMDALAITPVCLLGYVPLLHANPSVTAKRDQEIENEFSTCLCSNCDPESAKHLISALKYLNLDDFNENIINRQLTFTLPVMPPPPKVTKPRACINKKTGKKPLDGELENLAVSLVKAFLEYHTSQISCSYSEFKSRKHFRLAQLCNLRGIYYHQPSANLHTRTK
;
A
#
# COMPACT_ATOMS: atom_id res chain seq x y z
N MET A 1 8.29 4.87 -2.08
CA MET A 1 7.13 4.04 -2.45
C MET A 1 5.87 4.89 -2.41
N TYR A 2 5.36 5.30 -3.56
CA TYR A 2 4.15 6.12 -3.66
C TYR A 2 2.89 5.27 -3.56
N CYS A 3 1.94 5.71 -2.73
CA CYS A 3 0.66 5.07 -2.50
C CYS A 3 -0.48 6.10 -2.69
N PRO A 4 -1.66 5.71 -3.21
CA PRO A 4 -2.79 6.59 -3.48
C PRO A 4 -3.50 7.07 -2.21
N THR A 5 -3.38 6.36 -1.09
CA THR A 5 -4.07 6.71 0.16
C THR A 5 -3.13 6.65 1.34
N CYS A 6 -3.42 7.46 2.37
CA CYS A 6 -2.72 7.37 3.64
C CYS A 6 -2.80 5.94 4.19
N ASN A 7 -3.98 5.33 4.26
CA ASN A 7 -4.10 3.96 4.79
C ASN A 7 -3.20 2.94 4.06
N LEU A 8 -3.01 3.07 2.75
CA LEU A 8 -2.16 2.17 1.99
C LEU A 8 -0.67 2.37 2.32
N THR A 9 -0.19 3.57 2.62
CA THR A 9 1.22 3.75 3.05
C THR A 9 1.52 2.95 4.33
N TRP A 10 0.55 2.78 5.24
CA TRP A 10 0.69 1.92 6.42
C TRP A 10 0.74 0.43 6.07
N GLN A 11 -0.17 -0.03 5.21
CA GLN A 11 -0.21 -1.45 4.82
C GLN A 11 1.07 -1.85 4.10
N VAL A 12 1.59 -0.98 3.25
CA VAL A 12 2.87 -1.17 2.58
C VAL A 12 3.99 -1.27 3.59
N LEU A 13 4.05 -0.33 4.54
CA LEU A 13 5.02 -0.35 5.63
C LEU A 13 5.00 -1.70 6.38
N LYS A 14 3.81 -2.21 6.69
CA LYS A 14 3.65 -3.53 7.32
C LYS A 14 4.21 -4.65 6.46
N VAL A 15 3.84 -4.72 5.19
CA VAL A 15 4.26 -5.81 4.28
C VAL A 15 5.77 -5.81 4.07
N ILE A 16 6.40 -4.64 3.87
CA ILE A 16 7.84 -4.56 3.62
C ILE A 16 8.66 -4.93 4.86
N HIS A 17 8.20 -4.54 6.06
CA HIS A 17 8.86 -4.93 7.30
C HIS A 17 8.71 -6.44 7.53
N GLU A 18 7.51 -7.00 7.31
CA GLU A 18 7.29 -8.45 7.39
C GLU A 18 8.13 -9.23 6.36
N ALA A 19 8.29 -8.70 5.14
CA ALA A 19 9.12 -9.30 4.09
C ALA A 19 10.62 -9.31 4.45
N ARG A 20 11.08 -8.35 5.25
CA ARG A 20 12.41 -8.34 5.88
C ARG A 20 12.46 -9.05 7.23
N GLU A 21 11.39 -9.75 7.61
CA GLU A 21 11.29 -10.49 8.87
C GLU A 21 11.40 -9.60 10.13
N ILE A 22 11.22 -8.28 9.98
CA ILE A 22 11.18 -7.29 11.06
C ILE A 22 9.76 -7.26 11.63
N ARG A 23 9.48 -8.14 12.59
CA ARG A 23 8.15 -8.26 13.19
C ARG A 23 7.76 -6.98 13.93
N GLY A 24 6.63 -6.40 13.53
CA GLY A 24 6.10 -5.18 14.16
C GLY A 24 6.87 -3.90 13.84
N GLY A 25 7.89 -3.92 12.97
CA GLY A 25 8.70 -2.73 12.66
C GLY A 25 7.89 -1.56 12.06
N HIS A 26 6.73 -1.83 11.46
CA HIS A 26 5.81 -0.80 11.00
C HIS A 26 5.17 0.03 12.14
N HIS A 27 5.23 -0.44 13.39
CA HIS A 27 4.80 0.30 14.57
C HIS A 27 5.95 1.07 15.25
N ASP A 28 7.19 0.85 14.82
CA ASP A 28 8.37 1.47 15.42
C ASP A 28 8.62 2.84 14.78
N PRO A 29 8.45 3.95 15.52
CA PRO A 29 8.74 5.28 15.00
C PRO A 29 10.24 5.51 14.75
N ALA A 30 11.12 4.70 15.34
CA ALA A 30 12.57 4.78 15.19
C ALA A 30 13.14 3.67 14.28
N SER A 31 12.29 3.10 13.40
CA SER A 31 12.69 2.00 12.51
C SER A 31 13.85 2.40 11.60
N THR A 32 14.97 1.68 11.61
CA THR A 32 16.08 1.96 10.69
C THR A 32 15.83 1.51 9.24
N PHE A 33 14.62 1.00 8.94
CA PHE A 33 14.30 0.44 7.63
C PHE A 33 13.38 1.31 6.77
N ALA A 34 12.21 1.66 7.26
CA ALA A 34 11.25 2.39 6.43
C ALA A 34 10.33 3.29 7.25
N TRP A 35 10.14 4.51 6.77
CA TRP A 35 9.32 5.54 7.41
C TRP A 35 8.14 5.94 6.53
N ARG A 36 7.17 6.65 7.10
CA ARG A 36 5.89 6.97 6.46
C ARG A 36 5.69 8.47 6.28
N PHE A 37 5.35 8.90 5.08
CA PHE A 37 5.15 10.31 4.75
C PHE A 37 3.78 10.57 4.09
N HIS A 38 2.98 11.47 4.63
CA HIS A 38 1.73 11.88 3.99
C HIS A 38 1.30 13.29 4.41
N LEU A 39 0.23 13.81 3.80
CA LEU A 39 -0.23 15.19 4.01
C LEU A 39 -0.43 15.55 5.49
N THR A 40 -0.93 14.61 6.30
CA THR A 40 -1.22 14.82 7.72
C THR A 40 -0.05 14.43 8.65
N THR A 41 1.15 14.19 8.12
CA THR A 41 2.35 14.01 8.94
C THR A 41 2.68 15.36 9.60
N GLY A 42 3.09 15.36 10.88
CA GLY A 42 3.47 16.59 11.58
C GLY A 42 4.65 17.27 10.88
N ASP A 43 4.73 18.60 10.94
CA ASP A 43 5.75 19.32 10.18
C ASP A 43 7.18 19.03 10.68
N LEU A 44 7.35 18.76 11.98
CA LEU A 44 8.62 18.29 12.53
C LEU A 44 8.98 16.90 11.99
N ASP A 45 8.06 15.94 12.07
CA ASP A 45 8.25 14.59 11.54
C ASP A 45 8.56 14.61 10.04
N LYS A 46 7.96 15.53 9.26
CA LYS A 46 8.27 15.67 7.83
C LYS A 46 9.73 16.05 7.63
N SER A 47 10.26 17.01 8.37
CA SER A 47 11.67 17.39 8.29
C SER A 47 12.56 16.22 8.69
N ASP A 48 12.27 15.57 9.82
CA ASP A 48 13.05 14.42 10.31
C ASP A 48 13.07 13.26 9.30
N ILE A 49 11.93 12.97 8.64
CA ILE A 49 11.87 11.96 7.58
C ILE A 49 12.77 12.34 6.40
N ILE A 50 12.75 13.61 5.99
CA ILE A 50 13.51 14.08 4.84
C ILE A 50 15.00 14.04 5.16
N ASP A 51 15.40 14.62 6.29
CA ASP A 51 16.80 14.71 6.72
C ASP A 51 17.38 13.31 7.01
N GLY A 52 16.67 12.46 7.76
CA GLY A 52 17.11 11.07 8.00
C GLY A 52 17.18 10.24 6.71
N PHE A 53 16.33 10.55 5.72
CA PHE A 53 16.44 9.97 4.38
C PHE A 53 17.54 10.62 3.53
N GLU A 54 18.07 11.79 3.81
CA GLU A 54 19.26 12.29 3.11
C GLU A 54 20.55 11.78 3.78
N GLU A 55 20.53 11.62 5.10
CA GLU A 55 21.66 11.24 5.96
C GLU A 55 21.92 9.73 6.05
N HIS A 56 21.17 8.91 5.32
CA HIS A 56 21.35 7.46 5.26
C HIS A 56 20.92 6.67 6.50
N GLU A 57 20.07 7.24 7.35
CA GLU A 57 19.56 6.56 8.54
C GLU A 57 18.61 5.39 8.21
N PHE A 58 17.81 5.54 7.15
CA PHE A 58 16.94 4.47 6.64
C PHE A 58 16.85 4.52 5.10
N PRO A 59 16.59 3.37 4.44
CA PRO A 59 16.60 3.28 2.97
C PRO A 59 15.25 3.52 2.27
N ALA A 60 14.12 3.59 2.97
CA ALA A 60 12.82 3.61 2.32
C ALA A 60 11.79 4.56 2.95
N ILE A 61 11.03 5.25 2.08
CA ILE A 61 9.85 6.03 2.49
C ILE A 61 8.60 5.45 1.82
N ALA A 62 7.57 5.15 2.60
CA ALA A 62 6.22 4.90 2.11
C ALA A 62 5.42 6.21 2.14
N CYS A 63 5.14 6.78 0.97
CA CYS A 63 4.59 8.12 0.83
C CYS A 63 3.30 8.17 0.01
N THR A 64 2.53 9.25 0.18
CA THR A 64 1.52 9.68 -0.80
C THR A 64 2.12 10.72 -1.75
N ILE A 65 1.34 11.22 -2.70
CA ILE A 65 1.76 12.32 -3.59
C ILE A 65 2.16 13.60 -2.83
N ALA A 66 1.82 13.71 -1.54
CA ALA A 66 2.18 14.84 -0.68
C ALA A 66 3.71 15.03 -0.52
N LEU A 67 4.52 13.99 -0.75
CA LEU A 67 5.98 14.13 -0.77
C LEU A 67 6.46 14.92 -2.00
N GLY A 68 5.65 15.02 -3.06
CA GLY A 68 6.00 15.68 -4.31
C GLY A 68 6.82 14.77 -5.23
N SER A 69 6.24 14.43 -6.38
CA SER A 69 6.89 13.57 -7.40
C SER A 69 7.91 14.30 -8.29
N GLY A 70 8.23 15.56 -7.96
CA GLY A 70 9.14 16.42 -8.73
C GLY A 70 10.24 17.07 -7.89
N GLN A 71 10.47 16.61 -6.67
CA GLN A 71 11.67 16.97 -5.91
C GLN A 71 12.85 16.15 -6.44
N ASP A 72 13.96 16.81 -6.74
CA ASP A 72 15.20 16.18 -7.20
C ASP A 72 15.90 15.51 -6.02
N TRP A 73 15.49 14.28 -5.72
CA TRP A 73 16.09 13.46 -4.68
C TRP A 73 17.34 12.76 -5.21
N LYS A 74 18.52 13.33 -4.96
CA LYS A 74 19.81 12.72 -5.39
C LYS A 74 20.01 11.30 -4.87
N ARG A 75 19.43 10.96 -3.72
CA ARG A 75 19.55 9.64 -3.09
C ARG A 75 18.56 8.61 -3.64
N VAL A 76 17.49 9.00 -4.33
CA VAL A 76 16.47 8.05 -4.78
C VAL A 76 17.03 7.14 -5.88
N GLN A 77 17.20 5.87 -5.55
CA GLN A 77 17.66 4.83 -6.49
C GLN A 77 16.49 4.06 -7.13
N CYS A 78 15.34 4.02 -6.46
CA CYS A 78 14.17 3.31 -6.95
C CYS A 78 12.87 3.98 -6.48
N VAL A 79 11.94 4.15 -7.42
CA VAL A 79 10.57 4.59 -7.16
C VAL A 79 9.63 3.43 -7.45
N VAL A 80 8.77 3.12 -6.49
CA VAL A 80 7.71 2.11 -6.63
C VAL A 80 6.37 2.77 -6.42
N HIS A 81 5.47 2.60 -7.37
CA HIS A 81 4.08 3.07 -7.29
C HIS A 81 3.17 1.90 -6.95
N LEU A 82 2.35 2.06 -5.92
CA LEU A 82 1.47 1.01 -5.42
C LEU A 82 0.04 1.49 -5.56
N GLY A 83 -0.76 0.90 -6.46
CA GLY A 83 -2.13 1.34 -6.74
C GLY A 83 -2.24 2.24 -7.97
N GLN A 84 -3.40 2.91 -8.14
CA GLN A 84 -3.65 3.77 -9.31
C GLN A 84 -2.84 5.07 -9.20
N GLY A 85 -1.90 5.28 -10.13
CA GLY A 85 -1.14 6.52 -10.30
C GLY A 85 -1.21 6.99 -11.75
N ASP A 86 -0.94 8.28 -11.98
CA ASP A 86 -0.84 8.87 -13.31
C ASP A 86 0.35 8.26 -14.08
N PRO A 87 0.20 7.78 -15.34
CA PRO A 87 1.31 7.31 -16.18
C PRO A 87 2.44 8.30 -16.39
N SER A 88 2.18 9.59 -16.14
CA SER A 88 3.20 10.63 -16.16
C SER A 88 4.19 10.51 -14.99
N LEU A 89 3.91 9.67 -13.99
CA LEU A 89 4.73 9.43 -12.80
C LEU A 89 5.37 8.03 -12.88
N ILE A 90 6.67 7.99 -13.12
CA ILE A 90 7.44 6.83 -13.59
C ILE A 90 7.45 5.60 -12.63
N CYS A 91 6.91 4.50 -13.16
CA CYS A 91 7.27 3.06 -13.09
C CYS A 91 7.81 2.37 -11.81
N HIS A 92 6.91 1.64 -11.12
CA HIS A 92 6.95 0.18 -10.88
C HIS A 92 5.57 -0.17 -10.32
N LEU A 93 4.73 -0.89 -11.06
CA LEU A 93 3.33 -1.14 -10.67
C LEU A 93 3.02 -2.63 -10.62
N ILE A 94 2.34 -3.02 -9.54
CA ILE A 94 1.68 -4.32 -9.41
C ILE A 94 0.29 -4.18 -10.06
N GLY A 95 -0.08 -5.13 -10.91
CA GLY A 95 -1.28 -5.09 -11.77
C GLY A 95 -2.58 -4.69 -11.07
N ARG A 96 -3.48 -4.03 -11.81
CA ARG A 96 -4.77 -3.52 -11.31
C ARG A 96 -5.77 -4.65 -11.10
N ARG A 97 -6.50 -4.63 -9.98
CA ARG A 97 -7.57 -5.60 -9.72
C ARG A 97 -8.74 -5.52 -10.73
N ASN A 98 -9.03 -4.32 -11.25
CA ASN A 98 -10.14 -4.04 -12.18
C ASN A 98 -9.68 -3.47 -13.54
N GLY A 99 -8.39 -3.54 -13.86
CA GLY A 99 -7.84 -3.03 -15.12
C GLY A 99 -7.80 -4.09 -16.23
N LYS A 100 -7.31 -3.68 -17.41
CA LYS A 100 -7.02 -4.59 -18.52
C LYS A 100 -5.80 -5.44 -18.18
N ASN A 101 -6.05 -6.60 -17.60
CA ASN A 101 -5.01 -7.50 -17.08
C ASN A 101 -4.44 -8.51 -18.09
N ALA A 102 -4.88 -8.48 -19.34
CA ALA A 102 -4.41 -9.36 -20.40
C ALA A 102 -4.33 -8.59 -21.72
N ILE A 103 -3.40 -9.00 -22.59
CA ILE A 103 -3.21 -8.38 -23.91
C ILE A 103 -4.52 -8.42 -24.72
N SER A 104 -5.32 -9.49 -24.58
CA SER A 104 -6.63 -9.65 -25.21
C SER A 104 -7.68 -8.62 -24.77
N ASN A 105 -7.48 -7.94 -23.64
CA ASN A 105 -8.41 -6.94 -23.12
C ASN A 105 -8.26 -5.58 -23.82
N PHE A 106 -7.23 -5.42 -24.66
CA PHE A 106 -7.02 -4.23 -25.47
C PHE A 106 -7.64 -4.42 -26.85
N PRO A 107 -8.46 -3.47 -27.34
CA PRO A 107 -8.99 -3.52 -28.70
C PRO A 107 -7.80 -3.60 -29.66
N ASN A 108 -7.71 -4.74 -30.34
CA ASN A 108 -6.65 -5.19 -31.25
C ASN A 108 -5.51 -4.19 -31.45
N HIS A 109 -4.32 -4.50 -30.90
CA HIS A 109 -2.94 -4.01 -31.10
C HIS A 109 -2.62 -2.91 -32.16
N LYS A 110 -3.43 -2.75 -33.21
CA LYS A 110 -3.48 -1.57 -34.06
C LYS A 110 -3.99 -0.32 -33.35
N ALA A 111 -4.42 -0.38 -32.09
CA ALA A 111 -4.76 0.81 -31.32
C ALA A 111 -3.67 1.91 -31.43
N PHE A 112 -2.39 1.55 -31.32
CA PHE A 112 -1.27 2.49 -31.48
C PHE A 112 -0.87 2.81 -32.94
N LYS A 113 -1.57 2.25 -33.94
CA LYS A 113 -1.37 2.48 -35.39
C LYS A 113 -2.65 2.92 -36.14
N SER A 114 -3.81 2.95 -35.49
CA SER A 114 -5.11 3.22 -36.13
C SER A 114 -5.94 4.20 -35.30
N GLY A 115 -5.41 5.41 -35.07
CA GLY A 115 -6.17 6.54 -34.53
C GLY A 115 -6.77 6.35 -33.11
N TYR A 116 -6.55 5.22 -32.44
CA TYR A 116 -6.93 5.02 -31.05
C TYR A 116 -5.88 5.70 -30.19
N ILE A 117 -6.27 6.81 -29.57
CA ILE A 117 -5.48 7.47 -28.54
C ILE A 117 -5.81 6.74 -27.25
N PRO A 118 -4.90 5.91 -26.70
CA PRO A 118 -5.17 5.22 -25.45
C PRO A 118 -5.29 6.27 -24.34
N SER A 119 -6.25 6.08 -23.45
CA SER A 119 -6.32 6.87 -22.22
C SER A 119 -5.07 6.61 -21.39
N ASP A 120 -4.77 7.52 -20.47
CA ASP A 120 -3.69 7.34 -19.51
C ASP A 120 -3.82 6.02 -18.72
N ASP A 121 -5.05 5.67 -18.32
CA ASP A 121 -5.35 4.38 -17.70
C ASP A 121 -5.02 3.18 -18.61
N ASP A 122 -5.30 3.26 -19.91
CA ASP A 122 -4.95 2.20 -20.86
C ASP A 122 -3.43 2.07 -21.06
N ARG A 123 -2.71 3.20 -21.05
CA ARG A 123 -1.25 3.22 -21.12
C ARG A 123 -0.64 2.56 -19.88
N MET A 124 -1.24 2.80 -18.72
CA MET A 124 -0.82 2.15 -17.47
C MET A 124 -1.09 0.66 -17.44
N ASP A 125 -2.27 0.24 -17.88
CA ASP A 125 -2.58 -1.18 -17.97
C ASP A 125 -1.65 -1.88 -18.94
N ALA A 126 -1.38 -1.26 -20.10
CA ALA A 126 -0.44 -1.78 -21.08
C ALA A 126 0.98 -1.88 -20.52
N LEU A 127 1.41 -0.92 -19.71
CA LEU A 127 2.75 -0.88 -19.10
C LEU A 127 2.92 -2.02 -18.09
N ALA A 128 1.87 -2.35 -17.35
CA ALA A 128 1.88 -3.42 -16.38
C ALA A 128 1.96 -4.82 -17.03
N ILE A 129 1.53 -4.98 -18.28
CA ILE A 129 1.43 -6.29 -18.94
C ILE A 129 2.31 -6.45 -20.19
N THR A 130 3.04 -5.40 -20.60
CA THR A 130 3.80 -5.46 -21.84
C THR A 130 4.84 -6.57 -21.79
N PRO A 131 4.92 -7.43 -22.82
CA PRO A 131 5.97 -8.44 -22.91
C PRO A 131 7.27 -7.89 -23.54
N VAL A 132 7.31 -6.59 -23.87
CA VAL A 132 8.37 -5.98 -24.70
C VAL A 132 9.17 -4.97 -23.88
N CYS A 133 10.42 -4.77 -24.23
CA CYS A 133 11.23 -3.66 -23.70
C CYS A 133 10.54 -2.30 -23.96
N LEU A 134 10.65 -1.37 -23.01
CA LEU A 134 10.03 -0.05 -23.10
C LEU A 134 10.81 0.87 -24.04
N LEU A 135 10.11 1.56 -24.95
CA LEU A 135 10.71 2.36 -26.03
C LEU A 135 10.17 3.81 -26.06
N GLY A 136 10.12 4.49 -24.91
CA GLY A 136 9.48 5.82 -24.79
C GLY A 136 7.95 5.83 -24.98
N TYR A 137 7.40 4.73 -25.50
CA TYR A 137 6.00 4.33 -25.46
C TYR A 137 5.91 2.85 -25.06
N VAL A 138 4.69 2.35 -24.85
CA VAL A 138 4.44 0.99 -24.32
C VAL A 138 3.94 0.06 -25.43
N PRO A 139 4.83 -0.68 -26.12
CA PRO A 139 4.43 -1.66 -27.12
C PRO A 139 3.81 -2.90 -26.48
N LEU A 140 2.79 -3.51 -27.11
CA LEU A 140 2.17 -4.75 -26.62
C LEU A 140 2.59 -6.01 -27.41
N LEU A 141 3.35 -5.85 -28.50
CA LEU A 141 3.75 -6.94 -29.40
C LEU A 141 5.20 -6.76 -29.87
N HIS A 142 5.94 -7.87 -29.94
CA HIS A 142 7.30 -7.89 -30.50
C HIS A 142 7.34 -7.59 -32.01
N ALA A 143 6.31 -7.97 -32.75
CA ALA A 143 6.21 -7.74 -34.19
C ALA A 143 5.87 -6.29 -34.57
N ASN A 144 5.82 -5.36 -33.61
CA ASN A 144 5.63 -3.95 -33.90
C ASN A 144 6.85 -3.43 -34.69
N PRO A 145 6.68 -2.88 -35.90
CA PRO A 145 7.81 -2.40 -36.72
C PRO A 145 8.71 -1.38 -36.03
N SER A 146 8.15 -0.54 -35.15
CA SER A 146 8.95 0.42 -34.37
C SER A 146 9.80 -0.26 -33.30
N VAL A 147 9.34 -1.40 -32.74
CA VAL A 147 10.13 -2.23 -31.83
C VAL A 147 11.26 -2.92 -32.59
N THR A 148 10.95 -3.47 -33.77
CA THR A 148 11.96 -4.12 -34.63
C THR A 148 13.03 -3.11 -35.06
N ALA A 149 12.64 -1.96 -35.62
CA ALA A 149 13.58 -0.93 -36.06
C ALA A 149 14.47 -0.41 -34.91
N LYS A 150 13.92 -0.28 -33.70
CA LYS A 150 14.72 0.15 -32.54
C LYS A 150 15.72 -0.93 -32.10
N ARG A 151 15.32 -2.21 -32.09
CA ARG A 151 16.23 -3.31 -31.81
C ARG A 151 17.35 -3.39 -32.85
N ASP A 152 17.03 -3.24 -34.12
CA ASP A 152 18.02 -3.26 -35.20
C ASP A 152 19.01 -2.08 -35.02
N GLN A 153 18.51 -0.89 -34.68
CA GLN A 153 19.34 0.26 -34.35
C GLN A 153 20.24 0.02 -33.12
N GLU A 154 19.73 -0.62 -32.06
CA GLU A 154 20.53 -0.95 -30.87
C GLU A 154 21.66 -1.92 -31.20
N ILE A 155 21.40 -2.89 -32.09
CA ILE A 155 22.40 -3.84 -32.58
C ILE A 155 23.44 -3.14 -33.44
N GLU A 156 23.02 -2.29 -34.38
CA GLU A 156 23.92 -1.53 -35.27
C GLU A 156 24.85 -0.58 -34.50
N ASN A 157 24.35 0.02 -33.41
CA ASN A 157 25.15 0.89 -32.54
C ASN A 157 25.88 0.15 -31.42
N GLU A 158 25.90 -1.19 -31.44
CA GLU A 158 26.58 -2.04 -30.44
C GLU A 158 26.18 -1.73 -28.98
N PHE A 159 24.91 -1.38 -28.76
CA PHE A 159 24.41 -1.13 -27.41
C PHE A 159 24.44 -2.41 -26.57
N SER A 160 24.73 -2.24 -25.27
CA SER A 160 24.66 -3.34 -24.34
C SER A 160 23.24 -3.90 -24.27
N THR A 161 23.14 -5.22 -24.14
CA THR A 161 21.85 -5.89 -24.08
C THR A 161 21.06 -5.44 -22.86
N CYS A 162 19.81 -5.02 -23.09
CA CYS A 162 18.92 -4.53 -22.03
C CYS A 162 18.74 -5.54 -20.89
N LEU A 163 18.73 -5.04 -19.66
CA LEU A 163 18.56 -5.81 -18.41
C LEU A 163 17.14 -5.73 -17.83
N CYS A 164 16.19 -5.14 -18.54
CA CYS A 164 14.81 -5.07 -18.05
C CYS A 164 14.20 -6.47 -17.89
N SER A 165 13.17 -6.58 -17.05
CA SER A 165 12.48 -7.84 -16.77
C SER A 165 11.88 -8.53 -18.01
N ASN A 166 11.64 -7.79 -19.10
CA ASN A 166 11.16 -8.34 -20.37
C ASN A 166 12.29 -8.86 -21.27
N CYS A 167 13.51 -8.32 -21.13
CA CYS A 167 14.67 -8.73 -21.93
C CYS A 167 15.52 -9.82 -21.24
N ASP A 168 15.57 -9.80 -19.91
CA ASP A 168 16.28 -10.80 -19.11
C ASP A 168 15.40 -11.27 -17.92
N PRO A 169 14.39 -12.11 -18.19
CA PRO A 169 13.43 -12.54 -17.16
C PRO A 169 14.09 -13.40 -16.08
N GLU A 170 15.16 -14.12 -16.40
CA GLU A 170 15.84 -14.98 -15.41
C GLU A 170 16.65 -14.14 -14.43
N SER A 171 17.50 -13.21 -14.90
CA SER A 171 18.19 -12.29 -14.01
C SER A 171 17.21 -11.44 -13.19
N ALA A 172 16.09 -11.01 -13.78
CA ALA A 172 15.06 -10.29 -13.03
C ALA A 172 14.42 -11.12 -11.90
N LYS A 173 14.12 -12.41 -12.13
CA LYS A 173 13.64 -13.32 -11.07
C LYS A 173 14.66 -13.46 -9.95
N HIS A 174 15.93 -13.64 -10.30
CA HIS A 174 17.03 -13.71 -9.33
C HIS A 174 17.12 -12.42 -8.51
N LEU A 175 17.11 -11.26 -9.16
CA LEU A 175 17.12 -9.96 -8.48
C LEU A 175 15.92 -9.79 -7.54
N ILE A 176 14.70 -10.11 -8.00
CA ILE A 176 13.48 -10.04 -7.17
C ILE A 176 13.61 -10.89 -5.91
N SER A 177 14.17 -12.11 -6.02
CA SER A 177 14.41 -12.97 -4.87
C SER A 177 15.49 -12.43 -3.91
N ALA A 178 16.38 -11.58 -4.42
CA ALA A 178 17.47 -10.96 -3.70
C ALA A 178 17.13 -9.64 -3.03
N LEU A 179 16.12 -8.89 -3.52
CA LEU A 179 15.77 -7.54 -3.05
C LEU A 179 15.64 -7.41 -1.54
N LYS A 180 15.18 -8.46 -0.86
CA LYS A 180 15.01 -8.44 0.61
C LYS A 180 16.33 -8.48 1.39
N TYR A 181 17.42 -8.92 0.75
CA TYR A 181 18.76 -9.02 1.34
C TYR A 181 19.67 -7.85 1.00
N LEU A 182 19.29 -7.01 0.02
CA LEU A 182 20.06 -5.83 -0.37
C LEU A 182 20.06 -4.77 0.74
N ASN A 183 21.17 -4.07 0.83
CA ASN A 183 21.41 -2.93 1.71
C ASN A 183 21.93 -1.73 0.90
N LEU A 184 22.27 -0.64 1.57
CA LEU A 184 22.69 0.59 0.88
C LEU A 184 24.01 0.43 0.12
N ASP A 185 24.90 -0.46 0.58
CA ASP A 185 26.24 -0.63 0.03
C ASP A 185 26.22 -1.50 -1.24
N ASP A 186 25.37 -2.54 -1.26
CA ASP A 186 25.33 -3.51 -2.36
C ASP A 186 24.24 -3.28 -3.40
N PHE A 187 23.28 -2.38 -3.15
CA PHE A 187 22.12 -2.18 -4.03
C PHE A 187 22.50 -1.79 -5.46
N ASN A 188 23.36 -0.78 -5.61
CA ASN A 188 23.71 -0.23 -6.92
C ASN A 188 24.40 -1.27 -7.81
N GLU A 189 25.36 -1.99 -7.25
CA GLU A 189 26.09 -3.02 -7.99
C GLU A 189 25.16 -4.17 -8.40
N ASN A 190 24.21 -4.57 -7.54
CA ASN A 190 23.34 -5.70 -7.84
C ASN A 190 22.18 -5.37 -8.80
N ILE A 191 21.75 -4.10 -8.90
CA ILE A 191 20.66 -3.70 -9.81
C ILE A 191 21.13 -3.58 -11.26
N ILE A 192 22.38 -3.18 -11.49
CA ILE A 192 22.92 -2.96 -12.85
C ILE A 192 23.61 -4.20 -13.45
N ASN A 193 23.69 -5.30 -12.69
CA ASN A 193 24.38 -6.52 -13.10
C ASN A 193 23.41 -7.69 -13.28
N ARG A 194 23.73 -8.59 -14.21
CA ARG A 194 22.96 -9.82 -14.46
C ARG A 194 23.07 -10.84 -13.33
N GLN A 195 24.18 -10.78 -12.61
CA GLN A 195 24.53 -11.70 -11.54
C GLN A 195 24.66 -10.92 -10.25
N LEU A 196 24.18 -11.52 -9.17
CA LEU A 196 24.32 -10.96 -7.84
C LEU A 196 25.77 -11.09 -7.37
N THR A 197 26.24 -10.11 -6.62
CA THR A 197 27.59 -10.12 -6.03
C THR A 197 27.66 -10.99 -4.78
N PHE A 198 26.51 -11.51 -4.31
CA PHE A 198 26.39 -12.34 -3.12
C PHE A 198 25.49 -13.55 -3.35
N THR A 199 25.68 -14.56 -2.51
CA THR A 199 24.86 -15.78 -2.52
C THR A 199 23.63 -15.59 -1.65
N LEU A 200 22.46 -15.96 -2.17
CA LEU A 200 21.22 -15.92 -1.41
C LEU A 200 21.27 -16.94 -0.25
N PRO A 201 20.93 -16.52 0.98
CA PRO A 201 20.78 -17.46 2.08
C PRO A 201 19.74 -18.53 1.74
N VAL A 202 20.10 -19.80 1.92
CA VAL A 202 19.14 -20.91 1.82
C VAL A 202 18.19 -20.80 3.00
N MET A 203 16.95 -20.37 2.76
CA MET A 203 15.97 -20.26 3.83
C MET A 203 15.61 -21.65 4.35
N PRO A 204 15.64 -21.90 5.68
CA PRO A 204 14.93 -23.03 6.23
C PRO A 204 13.44 -22.88 5.91
N PRO A 205 12.70 -24.00 5.74
CA PRO A 205 11.27 -23.93 5.46
C PRO A 205 10.58 -23.07 6.53
N PRO A 206 9.68 -22.15 6.13
CA PRO A 206 9.08 -21.23 7.07
C PRO A 206 8.42 -22.05 8.20
N PRO A 207 8.70 -21.72 9.47
CA PRO A 207 8.04 -22.41 10.57
C PRO A 207 6.54 -22.30 10.36
N LYS A 208 5.81 -23.40 10.54
CA LYS A 208 4.35 -23.42 10.42
C LYS A 208 3.80 -22.29 11.27
N VAL A 209 3.33 -21.23 10.62
CA VAL A 209 2.73 -20.10 11.32
C VAL A 209 1.43 -20.61 11.90
N THR A 210 1.45 -20.97 13.19
CA THR A 210 0.23 -21.08 13.96
C THR A 210 -0.40 -19.71 13.91
N LYS A 211 -1.49 -19.58 13.13
CA LYS A 211 -2.31 -18.36 13.12
C LYS A 211 -2.46 -17.93 14.59
N PRO A 212 -2.12 -16.68 14.95
CA PRO A 212 -2.33 -16.22 16.31
C PRO A 212 -3.79 -16.53 16.63
N ARG A 213 -4.02 -17.40 17.62
CA ARG A 213 -5.38 -17.71 18.05
C ARG A 213 -5.97 -16.37 18.45
N ALA A 214 -7.02 -15.95 17.76
CA ALA A 214 -7.79 -14.81 18.20
C ALA A 214 -8.11 -15.04 19.68
N CYS A 215 -7.65 -14.13 20.54
CA CYS A 215 -8.01 -14.10 21.96
C CYS A 215 -9.54 -14.01 22.13
N ILE A 216 -10.24 -13.59 21.07
CA ILE A 216 -11.67 -13.59 20.91
C ILE A 216 -12.12 -14.89 20.24
N ASN A 217 -12.72 -15.78 21.04
CA ASN A 217 -13.41 -16.99 20.57
C ASN A 217 -14.93 -16.84 20.80
N LYS A 218 -15.74 -17.81 20.34
CA LYS A 218 -17.21 -17.79 20.54
C LYS A 218 -17.67 -17.76 22.01
N LYS A 219 -16.77 -17.98 22.98
CA LYS A 219 -17.02 -17.91 24.43
C LYS A 219 -16.58 -16.57 25.04
N THR A 220 -15.76 -15.78 24.34
CA THR A 220 -15.36 -14.43 24.77
C THR A 220 -16.58 -13.52 24.74
N GLY A 221 -16.85 -12.81 25.84
CA GLY A 221 -18.03 -11.95 26.00
C GLY A 221 -19.29 -12.65 26.51
N LYS A 222 -19.26 -13.95 26.86
CA LYS A 222 -20.41 -14.65 27.46
C LYS A 222 -20.69 -14.32 28.93
N LYS A 223 -19.70 -13.78 29.62
CA LYS A 223 -19.79 -13.31 31.01
C LYS A 223 -19.53 -11.81 31.01
N PRO A 224 -20.23 -11.03 31.86
CA PRO A 224 -19.90 -9.62 32.05
C PRO A 224 -18.44 -9.47 32.51
N LEU A 225 -17.85 -8.32 32.20
CA LEU A 225 -16.53 -7.97 32.70
C LEU A 225 -16.61 -7.75 34.21
N ASP A 226 -15.48 -7.92 34.90
CA ASP A 226 -15.42 -7.75 36.35
C ASP A 226 -15.35 -6.26 36.72
N GLY A 227 -16.27 -5.82 37.59
CA GLY A 227 -16.28 -4.52 38.26
C GLY A 227 -15.83 -3.34 37.40
N GLU A 228 -14.61 -2.85 37.68
CA GLU A 228 -14.02 -1.67 37.05
C GLU A 228 -13.83 -1.79 35.53
N LEU A 229 -13.64 -3.01 35.01
CA LEU A 229 -13.51 -3.22 33.56
C LEU A 229 -14.84 -3.03 32.83
N GLU A 230 -15.96 -3.39 33.47
CA GLU A 230 -17.29 -3.14 32.92
C GLU A 230 -17.59 -1.63 32.93
N ASN A 231 -17.27 -0.95 34.04
CA ASN A 231 -17.42 0.51 34.16
C ASN A 231 -16.59 1.26 33.12
N LEU A 232 -15.34 0.86 32.92
CA LEU A 232 -14.45 1.43 31.90
C LEU A 232 -14.99 1.19 30.49
N ALA A 233 -15.46 -0.03 30.19
CA ALA A 233 -16.04 -0.35 28.89
C ALA A 233 -17.28 0.50 28.60
N VAL A 234 -18.18 0.65 29.58
CA VAL A 234 -19.36 1.52 29.47
C VAL A 234 -18.96 2.98 29.25
N SER A 235 -17.95 3.47 29.98
CA SER A 235 -17.45 4.84 29.85
C SER A 235 -16.86 5.11 28.46
N LEU A 236 -16.04 4.19 27.94
CA LEU A 236 -15.44 4.30 26.60
C LEU A 236 -16.51 4.30 25.50
N VAL A 237 -17.53 3.43 25.63
CA VAL A 237 -18.66 3.39 24.69
C VAL A 237 -19.44 4.71 24.71
N LYS A 238 -19.66 5.29 25.90
CA LYS A 238 -20.36 6.57 26.06
C LYS A 238 -19.56 7.71 25.44
N ALA A 239 -18.27 7.82 25.74
CA ALA A 239 -17.38 8.84 25.20
C ALA A 239 -17.31 8.76 23.66
N PHE A 240 -17.22 7.55 23.10
CA PHE A 240 -17.26 7.36 21.66
C PHE A 240 -18.61 7.79 21.05
N LEU A 241 -19.73 7.48 21.71
CA LEU A 241 -21.05 7.88 21.22
C LEU A 241 -21.16 9.41 21.15
N GLU A 242 -20.78 10.10 22.22
CA GLU A 242 -20.80 11.56 22.31
C GLU A 242 -19.91 12.21 21.23
N TYR A 243 -18.69 11.70 21.06
CA TYR A 243 -17.79 12.12 19.99
C TYR A 243 -18.39 11.88 18.60
N HIS A 244 -18.91 10.68 18.34
CA HIS A 244 -19.45 10.33 17.04
C HIS A 244 -20.67 11.20 16.69
N THR A 245 -21.58 11.46 17.64
CA THR A 245 -22.77 12.29 17.41
C THR A 245 -22.45 13.77 17.28
N SER A 246 -21.38 14.26 17.92
CA SER A 246 -20.95 15.66 17.81
C SER A 246 -20.20 15.93 16.51
N GLN A 247 -19.43 14.95 15.99
CA GLN A 247 -18.61 15.10 14.80
C GLN A 247 -19.30 14.67 13.51
N ILE A 248 -20.22 13.71 13.57
CA ILE A 248 -20.87 13.12 12.39
C ILE A 248 -22.39 13.28 12.53
N SER A 249 -22.98 14.16 11.71
CA SER A 249 -24.43 14.30 11.63
C SER A 249 -25.07 12.96 11.24
N CYS A 250 -26.21 12.64 11.87
CA CYS A 250 -26.98 11.42 11.65
C CYS A 250 -27.37 11.19 10.17
N SER A 251 -27.40 12.25 9.36
CA SER A 251 -27.67 12.19 7.92
C SER A 251 -26.51 11.66 7.07
N TYR A 252 -25.26 11.75 7.54
CA TYR A 252 -24.05 11.35 6.80
C TYR A 252 -23.39 10.08 7.33
N SER A 253 -23.93 9.52 8.41
CA SER A 253 -23.40 8.31 9.02
C SER A 253 -23.92 7.07 8.30
N GLU A 254 -23.06 6.36 7.57
CA GLU A 254 -23.39 5.06 6.95
C GLU A 254 -23.77 3.98 7.98
N PHE A 255 -23.39 4.17 9.26
CA PHE A 255 -23.58 3.18 10.31
C PHE A 255 -24.08 3.80 11.62
N LYS A 256 -25.17 3.26 12.17
CA LYS A 256 -25.58 3.60 13.54
C LYS A 256 -24.44 3.23 14.51
N SER A 257 -23.93 4.20 15.27
CA SER A 257 -22.85 4.05 16.26
C SER A 257 -22.97 2.81 17.15
N ARG A 258 -24.20 2.47 17.57
CA ARG A 258 -24.53 1.25 18.35
C ARG A 258 -24.17 -0.08 17.67
N LYS A 259 -24.14 -0.14 16.34
CA LYS A 259 -23.77 -1.36 15.58
C LYS A 259 -22.25 -1.54 15.48
N HIS A 260 -21.48 -0.44 15.47
CA HIS A 260 -20.04 -0.49 15.25
C HIS A 260 -19.28 -1.10 16.44
N PHE A 261 -19.72 -0.79 17.67
CA PHE A 261 -19.13 -1.31 18.90
C PHE A 261 -19.48 -2.77 19.24
N ARG A 262 -20.20 -3.48 18.36
CA ARG A 262 -20.69 -4.85 18.64
C ARG A 262 -21.35 -4.98 20.01
N LEU A 263 -22.08 -3.96 20.48
CA LEU A 263 -22.80 -3.96 21.76
C LEU A 263 -23.76 -5.15 21.91
N ALA A 264 -24.31 -5.67 20.81
CA ALA A 264 -25.13 -6.87 20.81
C ALA A 264 -24.37 -8.17 21.15
N GLN A 265 -23.02 -8.16 21.08
CA GLN A 265 -22.14 -9.28 21.43
C GLN A 265 -21.53 -9.18 22.83
N LEU A 266 -21.77 -8.09 23.58
CA LEU A 266 -21.26 -7.89 24.95
C LEU A 266 -22.22 -8.37 26.05
N CYS A 267 -23.17 -9.25 25.72
CA CYS A 267 -24.09 -9.91 26.64
C CYS A 267 -25.09 -8.98 27.37
N ASN A 268 -26.37 -9.37 27.32
CA ASN A 268 -27.38 -9.15 28.36
C ASN A 268 -27.20 -7.89 29.24
N LEU A 269 -27.28 -6.69 28.64
CA LEU A 269 -27.65 -5.47 29.35
C LEU A 269 -29.13 -5.56 29.75
N ARG A 270 -29.49 -6.54 30.59
CA ARG A 270 -30.70 -6.46 31.40
C ARG A 270 -30.42 -5.41 32.48
N GLY A 271 -31.00 -4.22 32.31
CA GLY A 271 -31.33 -3.42 33.48
C GLY A 271 -31.25 -1.89 33.39
N ILE A 272 -30.78 -1.26 32.31
CA ILE A 272 -30.60 0.23 32.34
C ILE A 272 -31.24 0.95 31.14
N TYR A 273 -32.33 0.41 30.59
CA TYR A 273 -33.21 1.17 29.68
C TYR A 273 -34.68 0.93 30.02
N TYR A 274 -35.07 1.16 31.27
CA TYR A 274 -36.44 1.56 31.62
C TYR A 274 -36.38 2.66 32.67
N HIS A 275 -36.12 3.87 32.22
CA HIS A 275 -36.68 5.06 32.85
C HIS A 275 -37.21 5.94 31.73
N GLN A 276 -38.48 5.73 31.38
CA GLN A 276 -39.29 6.82 30.85
C GLN A 276 -39.34 7.91 31.93
N PRO A 277 -39.12 9.19 31.60
CA PRO A 277 -39.45 10.26 32.52
C PRO A 277 -40.97 10.43 32.50
N SER A 278 -41.63 9.89 33.52
CA SER A 278 -42.95 10.35 33.95
C SER A 278 -42.79 11.68 34.68
N ALA A 279 -43.19 12.79 34.03
CA ALA A 279 -43.78 13.96 34.68
C ALA A 279 -44.17 15.00 33.61
N ASN A 280 -45.47 15.23 33.43
CA ASN A 280 -46.06 16.54 33.69
C ASN A 280 -47.58 16.48 33.62
N LEU A 281 -48.19 16.41 34.81
CA LEU A 281 -49.51 16.98 35.07
C LEU A 281 -49.32 18.50 35.18
N HIS A 282 -49.91 19.28 34.28
CA HIS A 282 -50.88 20.34 34.65
C HIS A 282 -51.36 21.14 33.42
N THR A 283 -52.69 21.12 33.29
CA THR A 283 -53.61 22.20 32.87
C THR A 283 -53.56 22.76 31.43
N ARG A 284 -54.66 22.52 30.69
CA ARG A 284 -55.51 23.60 30.14
C ARG A 284 -56.88 23.09 29.67
N THR A 285 -57.95 23.62 30.30
CA THR A 285 -59.26 24.06 29.72
C THR A 285 -59.95 23.14 28.70
N LYS A 286 -61.18 22.67 28.86
CA LYS A 286 -62.43 23.21 29.43
C LYS A 286 -63.29 22.07 29.97
#